data_AF-A0A7S0XIU9-F1
#
_entry.id   AF-A0A7S0XIU9-F1
#
_cell.length_a   1.000
_cell.length_b   1.000
_cell.length_c   1.000
_cell.angle_alpha   90.00
_cell.angle_beta   90.00
_cell.angle_gamma   90.00
#
_symmetry.space_group_name_H-M   'P 1'
#
loop_
_entity.id
_entity.type
_entity.pdbx_description
1 polymer ?
#
loop_
_entity_poly.entity_id
_entity_poly.type
_entity_poly.pdbx_seq_one_letter_code
_entity_poly.pdbx_strand_id
1 'polypeptide(L)'
;MAQDAQQQMMEKKLYEMAKSMEDALDDELHKMNNMDTDDLENIRRKRMEAMKGDQDKRKKWLAAGHGELRDLADEKEFFSQMKGEKMMVCHFYRNNWPCKVMDMHLTMLSKKNFVS
;
A
#
# COMPACT_ATOMS: atom_id res chain seq x y z
N MET A 1 -23.16 13.00 45.95
CA MET A 1 -24.23 12.02 45.64
C MET A 1 -24.48 11.90 44.13
N ALA A 2 -25.02 12.90 43.42
CA ALA A 2 -25.28 12.78 41.97
C ALA A 2 -23.98 12.72 41.14
N GLN A 3 -22.94 13.47 41.52
CA GLN A 3 -21.63 13.45 40.86
C GLN A 3 -20.88 12.12 41.07
N ASP A 4 -20.95 11.53 42.27
CA ASP A 4 -20.35 10.21 42.56
C ASP A 4 -20.99 9.08 41.74
N ALA A 5 -22.32 9.13 41.58
CA ALA A 5 -23.05 8.14 40.77
C ALA A 5 -22.68 8.23 39.28
N GLN A 6 -22.47 9.44 38.77
CA GLN A 6 -22.00 9.65 37.39
C GLN A 6 -20.55 9.17 37.21
N GLN A 7 -19.69 9.39 38.20
CA GLN A 7 -18.30 8.94 38.19
C GLN A 7 -18.21 7.42 38.23
N GLN A 8 -19.00 6.75 39.08
CA GLN A 8 -19.07 5.28 39.15
C GLN A 8 -19.62 4.65 37.86
N MET A 9 -20.63 5.26 37.22
CA MET A 9 -21.12 4.79 35.93
C MET A 9 -20.08 4.92 34.82
N MET A 10 -19.29 6.00 34.83
CA MET A 10 -18.23 6.21 33.84
C MET A 10 -17.07 5.22 34.04
N GLU A 11 -16.66 4.99 35.28
CA GLU A 11 -15.64 4.00 35.65
C GLU A 11 -16.06 2.58 35.24
N LYS A 12 -17.33 2.21 35.48
CA LYS A 12 -17.88 0.91 35.05
C LYS A 12 -17.87 0.75 33.53
N LYS A 13 -18.24 1.79 32.77
CA LYS A 13 -18.19 1.77 31.30
C LYS A 13 -16.76 1.65 30.77
N LEU A 14 -15.81 2.36 31.37
CA LEU A 14 -14.40 2.26 31.01
C LEU A 14 -13.86 0.86 31.30
N TYR A 15 -14.25 0.28 32.44
CA TYR A 15 -13.89 -1.09 32.80
C TYR A 15 -14.49 -2.13 31.85
N GLU A 16 -15.77 -2.02 31.50
CA GLU A 16 -16.42 -2.92 30.54
C GLU A 16 -15.79 -2.81 29.14
N MET A 17 -15.45 -1.59 28.70
CA MET A 17 -14.76 -1.38 27.43
C MET A 17 -13.35 -2.00 27.44
N ALA A 18 -12.57 -1.75 28.49
CA ALA A 18 -11.23 -2.33 28.64
C ALA A 18 -11.29 -3.87 28.67
N LYS A 19 -12.25 -4.44 29.40
CA LYS A 19 -12.46 -5.89 29.46
C LYS A 19 -12.85 -6.47 28.10
N SER A 20 -13.75 -5.81 27.36
CA SER A 20 -14.14 -6.28 26.02
C SER A 20 -12.98 -6.27 25.02
N MET A 21 -12.02 -5.35 25.19
CA MET A 21 -10.79 -5.32 24.38
C MET A 21 -9.83 -6.43 24.81
N GLU A 22 -9.68 -6.68 26.11
CA GLU A 22 -8.86 -7.78 26.64
C GLU A 22 -9.38 -9.14 26.19
N ASP A 23 -10.69 -9.38 26.32
CA ASP A 23 -11.34 -10.62 25.89
C ASP A 23 -11.13 -10.86 24.37
N ALA A 24 -11.25 -9.80 23.55
CA ALA A 24 -11.01 -9.89 22.11
C ALA A 24 -9.53 -10.20 21.77
N LEU A 25 -8.59 -9.67 22.55
CA LEU A 25 -7.16 -9.95 22.40
C LEU A 25 -6.83 -11.39 22.80
N ASP A 26 -7.41 -11.89 23.89
CA ASP A 26 -7.23 -13.25 24.38
C ASP A 26 -7.78 -14.29 23.38
N ASP A 27 -8.93 -14.01 22.77
CA ASP A 27 -9.49 -14.86 21.71
C ASP A 27 -8.57 -14.95 20.48
N GLU A 28 -7.96 -13.83 20.07
CA GLU A 28 -7.01 -13.80 18.95
C GLU A 28 -5.70 -14.54 19.30
N LEU A 29 -5.20 -14.38 20.53
CA LEU A 29 -4.04 -15.11 21.06
C LEU A 29 -4.29 -16.62 21.12
N HIS A 30 -5.46 -17.03 21.61
CA HIS A 30 -5.85 -18.43 21.69
C HIS A 30 -5.97 -19.06 20.29
N LYS A 31 -6.52 -18.33 19.33
CA LYS A 31 -6.58 -18.74 17.93
C LYS A 31 -5.19 -18.88 17.31
N MET A 32 -4.26 -17.96 17.60
CA MET A 32 -2.89 -18.04 17.08
C MET A 32 -2.11 -19.23 17.67
N ASN A 33 -2.25 -19.49 18.97
CA ASN A 33 -1.56 -20.59 19.64
C ASN A 33 -2.08 -21.98 19.20
N ASN A 34 -3.35 -22.06 18.80
CA ASN A 34 -3.98 -23.30 18.36
C ASN A 34 -4.07 -23.42 16.83
N MET A 35 -3.27 -22.65 16.08
CA MET A 35 -3.18 -22.82 14.62
C MET A 35 -2.68 -24.23 14.28
N ASP A 36 -3.47 -24.92 13.46
CA ASP A 36 -3.16 -26.24 12.91
C ASP A 36 -2.18 -26.12 11.73
N THR A 37 -1.47 -27.20 11.44
CA THR A 37 -0.76 -27.44 10.18
C THR A 37 -1.52 -27.00 8.92
N ASP A 38 -2.83 -27.25 8.81
CA ASP A 38 -3.65 -26.82 7.67
C ASP A 38 -3.78 -25.28 7.59
N ASP A 39 -3.91 -24.59 8.74
CA ASP A 39 -3.95 -23.12 8.79
C ASP A 39 -2.62 -22.50 8.35
N LEU A 40 -1.51 -23.09 8.79
CA LEU A 40 -0.16 -22.70 8.38
C LEU A 40 0.04 -22.90 6.88
N GLU A 41 -0.45 -23.99 6.31
CA GLU A 41 -0.41 -24.24 4.87
C GLU A 41 -1.26 -23.21 4.09
N ASN A 42 -2.45 -22.89 4.58
CA ASN A 42 -3.31 -21.86 4.00
C ASN A 42 -2.64 -20.47 4.01
N ILE A 43 -1.95 -20.09 5.09
CA ILE A 43 -1.18 -18.84 5.15
C ILE A 43 -0.05 -18.85 4.13
N ARG A 44 0.69 -19.96 4.00
CA ARG A 44 1.75 -20.10 3.00
C ARG A 44 1.21 -19.98 1.59
N ARG A 45 0.09 -20.63 1.28
CA ARG A 45 -0.58 -20.55 -0.03
C ARG A 45 -0.97 -19.12 -0.35
N LYS A 46 -1.65 -18.42 0.57
CA LYS A 46 -2.03 -17.00 0.40
C LYS A 46 -0.83 -16.10 0.14
N ARG A 47 0.28 -16.29 0.87
CA ARG A 47 1.52 -15.52 0.64
C ARG A 47 2.12 -15.81 -0.73
N MET A 48 2.18 -17.07 -1.14
CA MET A 48 2.65 -17.45 -2.48
C MET A 48 1.78 -16.86 -3.59
N GLU A 49 0.46 -16.91 -3.44
CA GLU A 49 -0.49 -16.32 -4.39
C GLU A 49 -0.32 -14.80 -4.48
N ALA A 50 -0.16 -14.11 -3.35
CA ALA A 50 0.12 -12.68 -3.32
C ALA A 50 1.45 -12.35 -4.04
N MET A 51 2.52 -13.08 -3.72
CA MET A 51 3.83 -12.91 -4.39
C MET A 51 3.75 -13.16 -5.89
N LYS A 52 3.00 -14.19 -6.32
CA LYS A 52 2.78 -14.48 -7.74
C LYS A 52 1.99 -13.36 -8.41
N GLY A 53 0.91 -12.89 -7.78
CA GLY A 53 0.11 -11.79 -8.26
C GLY A 53 0.92 -10.51 -8.43
N ASP A 54 1.81 -10.20 -7.49
CA ASP A 54 2.66 -9.01 -7.56
C ASP A 54 3.75 -9.14 -8.64
N GLN A 55 4.31 -10.34 -8.84
CA GLN A 55 5.19 -10.60 -9.98
C GLN A 55 4.46 -10.42 -11.32
N ASP A 56 3.22 -10.91 -11.43
CA ASP A 56 2.45 -10.79 -12.67
C ASP A 56 2.06 -9.34 -12.96
N LYS A 57 1.68 -8.55 -11.93
CA LYS A 57 1.49 -7.10 -12.05
C LYS A 57 2.77 -6.41 -12.53
N ARG A 58 3.91 -6.74 -11.91
CA ARG A 58 5.21 -6.18 -12.29
C ARG A 58 5.57 -6.48 -13.75
N LYS A 59 5.33 -7.71 -14.21
CA LYS A 59 5.55 -8.09 -15.62
C LYS A 59 4.64 -7.29 -16.56
N LYS A 60 3.36 -7.13 -16.21
CA LYS A 60 2.41 -6.33 -16.98
C LYS A 60 2.83 -4.87 -17.07
N TRP A 61 3.23 -4.26 -15.96
CA TRP A 61 3.71 -2.88 -15.94
C TRP A 61 4.98 -2.71 -16.76
N LEU A 62 5.94 -3.63 -16.64
CA LEU A 62 7.15 -3.60 -17.47
C LEU A 62 6.81 -3.74 -18.96
N ALA A 63 5.87 -4.63 -19.32
CA ALA A 63 5.41 -4.80 -20.70
C ALA A 63 4.66 -3.58 -21.25
N ALA A 64 3.97 -2.83 -20.39
CA ALA A 64 3.34 -1.55 -20.73
C ALA A 64 4.35 -0.38 -20.82
N GLY A 65 5.63 -0.60 -20.48
CA GLY A 65 6.68 0.41 -20.57
C GLY A 65 6.87 1.25 -19.31
N HIS A 66 6.38 0.79 -18.16
CA HIS A 66 6.62 1.45 -16.88
C HIS A 66 8.09 1.28 -16.46
N GLY A 67 8.62 2.31 -15.80
CA GLY A 67 10.00 2.34 -15.32
C GLY A 67 10.99 3.06 -16.23
N GLU A 68 10.52 3.61 -17.34
CA GLU A 68 11.28 4.44 -18.27
C GLU A 68 10.82 5.89 -18.20
N LEU A 69 11.78 6.82 -18.26
CA LEU A 69 11.48 8.23 -18.54
C LEU A 69 11.40 8.38 -20.07
N ARG A 70 10.27 8.88 -20.57
CA ARG A 70 10.03 9.13 -22.00
C ARG A 70 9.75 10.60 -22.23
N ASP A 71 10.42 11.17 -23.21
CA ASP A 71 10.12 12.51 -23.71
C ASP A 71 8.93 12.43 -24.67
N LEU A 72 7.93 13.29 -24.45
CA LEU A 72 6.75 13.41 -25.29
C LEU A 72 6.75 14.79 -25.92
N ALA A 73 6.67 14.86 -27.25
CA ALA A 73 6.71 16.12 -27.98
C ALA A 73 5.33 16.78 -28.08
N ASP A 74 4.28 15.96 -28.17
CA ASP A 74 2.92 16.41 -28.47
C ASP A 74 1.89 16.00 -27.42
N GLU A 75 0.87 16.84 -27.24
CA GLU A 75 -0.27 16.57 -26.35
C GLU A 75 -1.02 15.28 -26.72
N LYS A 76 -1.08 14.94 -28.01
CA LYS A 76 -1.75 13.71 -28.48
C LYS A 76 -1.05 12.46 -27.96
N GLU A 77 0.28 12.44 -27.95
CA GLU A 77 1.05 11.32 -27.40
C GLU A 77 0.87 11.23 -25.89
N PHE A 78 0.85 12.37 -25.20
CA PHE A 78 0.54 12.45 -23.77
C PHE A 78 -0.80 11.78 -23.43
N PHE A 79 -1.89 12.15 -24.12
CA PHE A 79 -3.20 11.55 -23.86
C PHE A 79 -3.25 10.07 -24.24
N SER A 80 -2.52 9.65 -25.28
CA SER A 80 -2.46 8.24 -25.66
C SER A 80 -1.75 7.40 -24.61
N GLN A 81 -0.66 7.89 -24.02
CA GLN A 81 0.10 7.19 -22.99
C GLN A 81 -0.60 7.21 -21.63
N MET A 82 -1.29 8.30 -21.30
CA MET A 82 -2.08 8.39 -20.07
C MET A 82 -3.28 7.43 -20.07
N LYS A 83 -3.84 7.15 -21.25
CA LYS A 83 -5.10 6.42 -21.37
C LYS A 83 -4.93 4.95 -20.98
N GLY A 84 -5.59 4.56 -19.90
CA GLY A 84 -5.54 3.19 -19.37
C GLY A 84 -4.54 3.01 -18.24
N GLU A 85 -3.76 4.04 -17.92
CA GLU A 85 -2.82 4.02 -16.80
C GLU A 85 -3.43 4.54 -15.51
N LYS A 86 -3.08 3.91 -14.39
CA LYS A 86 -3.60 4.28 -13.07
C LYS A 86 -2.94 5.55 -12.53
N MET A 87 -1.63 5.70 -12.76
CA MET A 87 -0.82 6.81 -12.28
C MET A 87 0.27 7.11 -13.29
N MET A 88 0.52 8.41 -13.52
CA MET A 88 1.57 8.90 -14.42
C MET A 88 2.23 10.11 -13.76
N VAL A 89 3.56 10.17 -13.78
CA VAL A 89 4.33 11.32 -13.31
C VAL A 89 4.85 12.08 -14.52
N CYS A 90 4.59 13.38 -14.58
CA CYS A 90 4.93 14.22 -15.72
C CYS A 90 5.82 15.37 -15.26
N HIS A 91 6.95 15.53 -15.94
CA HIS A 91 7.84 16.66 -15.74
C HIS A 91 7.73 17.60 -16.94
N PHE A 92 7.06 18.74 -16.76
CA PHE A 92 7.04 19.79 -17.77
C PHE A 92 8.31 20.62 -17.64
N TYR A 93 9.17 20.56 -18.65
CA TYR A 93 10.49 21.18 -18.59
C TYR A 93 10.78 22.14 -19.73
N ARG A 94 11.84 22.91 -19.55
CA ARG A 94 12.50 23.70 -20.61
C ARG A 94 13.97 23.33 -20.58
N ASN A 95 14.71 23.63 -21.66
CA ASN A 95 16.14 23.36 -21.71
C ASN A 95 16.90 24.30 -20.75
N ASN A 96 17.01 23.88 -19.49
CA ASN A 96 17.70 24.60 -18.42
C ASN A 96 18.40 23.61 -17.47
N TRP A 97 19.45 24.06 -16.79
CA TRP A 97 20.26 23.19 -15.93
C TRP A 97 19.49 22.49 -14.80
N PRO A 98 18.56 23.14 -14.07
CA PRO A 98 17.79 22.49 -13.01
C PRO A 98 16.90 21.34 -13.51
N CYS A 99 16.33 21.49 -14.71
CA CYS A 99 15.49 20.45 -15.32
C CYS A 99 16.32 19.20 -15.63
N LYS A 100 17.56 19.36 -16.12
CA LYS A 100 18.47 18.23 -16.38
C LYS A 100 18.79 17.43 -15.11
N VAL A 101 18.93 18.13 -13.97
CA VAL A 101 19.14 17.47 -12.67
C VAL A 101 17.90 16.68 -12.26
N MET A 102 16.70 17.26 -12.44
CA MET A 102 15.43 16.57 -12.19
C MET A 102 15.27 15.33 -13.06
N ASP A 103 15.57 15.41 -14.36
CA ASP A 103 15.48 14.28 -15.30
C ASP A 103 16.41 13.13 -14.90
N MET A 104 17.62 13.44 -14.43
CA MET A 104 18.56 12.44 -13.90
C MET A 104 17.96 11.69 -12.71
N HIS A 105 17.40 12.41 -11.74
CA HIS A 105 16.78 11.79 -10.57
C HIS A 105 15.51 11.00 -10.93
N LEU A 106 14.67 11.54 -11.82
CA LEU A 106 13.48 10.85 -12.31
C LEU A 106 13.83 9.56 -13.03
N THR A 107 14.87 9.55 -13.86
CA THR A 107 15.38 8.35 -14.55
C THR A 107 15.88 7.30 -13.56
N MET A 108 16.52 7.72 -12.46
CA MET A 108 16.98 6.80 -11.42
C MET A 108 15.79 6.22 -10.63
N LEU A 109 14.82 7.06 -10.29
CA LEU A 109 13.63 6.66 -9.54
C LEU A 109 12.70 5.78 -10.37
N SER A 110 12.54 6.04 -11.66
CA SER A 110 11.68 5.25 -12.56
C SER A 110 12.12 3.79 -12.57
N LYS A 111 13.43 3.54 -12.67
CA LYS A 111 14.01 2.18 -12.65
C LYS A 111 13.85 1.48 -11.30
N LYS A 112 13.80 2.24 -10.20
CA LYS A 112 13.78 1.71 -8.83
C LYS A 112 12.37 1.48 -8.30
N ASN A 113 11.42 2.36 -8.60
CA ASN A 113 10.13 2.45 -7.90
C ASN A 113 8.91 2.13 -8.75
N PHE A 114 9.04 1.59 -9.97
CA PHE A 114 7.89 1.22 -10.81
C PHE A 114 7.04 0.05 -10.27
N VAL A 115 7.31 -0.42 -9.05
CA VAL A 115 6.79 -1.68 -8.49
C VAL A 115 6.02 -1.46 -7.17
N SER A 116 5.96 -0.24 -6.63
CA SER A 116 5.27 0.01 -5.36
C SER A 116 3.83 0.51 -5.53
#